data_AF-A0A7J6BT13-F1
#
_entry.id   AF-A0A7J6BT13-F1
#
_cell.length_a   1.000
_cell.length_b   1.000
_cell.length_c   1.000
_cell.angle_alpha   90.00
_cell.angle_beta   90.00
_cell.angle_gamma   90.00
#
_symmetry.space_group_name_H-M   'P 1'
#
loop_
_entity.id
_entity.type
_entity.pdbx_description
1 polymer ?
#
loop_
_entity_poly.entity_id
_entity_poly.type
_entity_poly.pdbx_seq_one_letter_code
_entity_poly.pdbx_strand_id
1 'polypeptide(L)'
;MKFFNLVSVLRRFVKREVLQDITKLQLTKLDLCEKKNLLLPQKIDIGLGAEKALKDTKISDLKVLEFRRDCMQGLTNIVRKLQEKSPLKYATVRQMACLDPSNMFRDPDRCKEQIKSLVQTFLQAKQLAGGVSAGDVILQQFEALLTLECRNEEFLSFQPMVKRLDTFLCGWLSRAYPVAWAFCQKLLLLSHGQASVERGFSVNKEVETDNMQEETMVAHRLVCDYVHLHGGVTKVPLTKELLVSVGAARSRYRIFLDQQRARKESEARTQKRKLAEEYLTDLKRKKTTVQEVSTCLAREADMLAEEAEGKSGSKMAQLLSKSNALRRASKEKLAELKKVEEEITVKGVELRKM
;
A
#
# COMPACT_ATOMS: atom_id res chain seq x y z
N MET A 1 13.63 18.09 -5.78
CA MET A 1 12.71 18.38 -6.90
C MET A 1 11.21 18.20 -6.61
N LYS A 2 10.74 17.46 -5.58
CA LYS A 2 9.28 17.25 -5.37
C LYS A 2 8.50 18.40 -4.66
N PHE A 3 9.17 19.44 -4.13
CA PHE A 3 8.52 20.45 -3.24
C PHE A 3 8.02 21.73 -3.90
N PHE A 4 8.59 22.15 -5.03
CA PHE A 4 8.11 23.33 -5.76
C PHE A 4 6.64 23.16 -6.20
N ASN A 5 6.19 21.90 -6.28
CA ASN A 5 4.83 21.53 -6.67
C ASN A 5 3.81 21.66 -5.51
N LEU A 6 4.19 21.36 -4.25
CA LEU A 6 3.23 21.38 -3.13
C LEU A 6 2.77 22.80 -2.78
N VAL A 7 3.71 23.75 -2.71
CA VAL A 7 3.39 25.16 -2.45
C VAL A 7 2.56 25.73 -3.59
N SER A 8 2.85 25.35 -4.83
CA SER A 8 2.04 25.73 -6.01
C SER A 8 0.59 25.26 -5.89
N VAL A 9 0.38 23.99 -5.51
CA VAL A 9 -0.98 23.45 -5.29
C VAL A 9 -1.69 24.15 -4.13
N LEU A 10 -0.99 24.37 -3.00
CA LEU A 10 -1.54 25.08 -1.84
C LEU A 10 -1.99 26.50 -2.17
N ARG A 11 -1.24 27.24 -3.00
CA ARG A 11 -1.57 28.62 -3.41
C ARG A 11 -2.93 28.75 -4.11
N ARG A 12 -3.49 27.65 -4.61
CA ARG A 12 -4.80 27.64 -5.29
C ARG A 12 -5.97 27.81 -4.34
N PHE A 13 -5.81 27.44 -3.07
CA PHE A 13 -6.93 27.39 -2.11
C PHE A 13 -6.55 27.78 -0.67
N VAL A 14 -5.27 28.03 -0.38
CA VAL A 14 -4.76 28.52 0.91
C VAL A 14 -4.32 29.98 0.77
N LYS A 15 -4.58 30.79 1.81
CA LYS A 15 -4.22 32.20 1.83
C LYS A 15 -2.71 32.40 1.72
N ARG A 16 -2.30 33.45 1.01
CA ARG A 16 -0.87 33.77 0.80
C ARG A 16 -0.14 34.05 2.11
N GLU A 17 -0.77 34.74 3.06
CA GLU A 17 -0.21 35.02 4.38
C GLU A 17 0.19 33.76 5.17
N VAL A 18 -0.53 32.65 4.98
CA VAL A 18 -0.24 31.38 5.66
C VAL A 18 0.94 30.64 5.02
N LEU A 19 1.16 30.87 3.72
CA LEU A 19 2.23 30.23 2.96
C LEU A 19 3.52 31.07 2.93
N GLN A 20 3.48 32.30 3.43
CA GLN A 20 4.64 33.17 3.52
C GLN A 20 5.61 32.61 4.56
N ASP A 21 6.88 32.48 4.18
CA ASP A 21 7.98 32.00 5.04
C ASP A 21 7.76 30.62 5.70
N ILE A 22 6.83 29.82 5.16
CA ILE A 22 6.51 28.51 5.72
C ILE A 22 7.68 27.54 5.55
N THR A 23 8.14 26.96 6.65
CA THR A 23 9.21 25.97 6.62
C THR A 23 8.75 24.65 6.03
N LYS A 24 9.70 23.84 5.53
CA LYS A 24 9.44 22.47 5.05
C LYS A 24 8.72 21.59 6.08
N LEU A 25 8.99 21.78 7.38
CA LEU A 25 8.33 21.04 8.45
C LEU A 25 6.90 21.54 8.69
N GLN A 26 6.69 22.85 8.73
CA GLN A 26 5.35 23.42 8.87
C GLN A 26 4.45 23.02 7.70
N LEU A 27 4.98 22.94 6.47
CA LEU A 27 4.23 22.42 5.31
C LEU A 27 3.70 21.01 5.51
N THR A 28 4.44 20.13 6.20
CA THR A 28 3.98 18.76 6.49
C THR A 28 2.91 18.69 7.57
N LYS A 29 2.72 19.77 8.33
CA LYS A 29 1.82 19.85 9.49
C LYS A 29 0.71 20.90 9.32
N LEU A 30 0.66 21.58 8.17
CA LEU A 30 -0.30 22.64 7.91
C LEU A 30 -1.72 22.09 7.97
N ASP A 31 -2.53 22.63 8.87
CA ASP A 31 -3.93 22.24 9.01
C ASP A 31 -4.78 22.91 7.92
N LEU A 32 -5.39 22.06 7.09
CA LEU A 32 -6.28 22.44 5.99
C LEU A 32 -7.77 22.33 6.35
N CYS A 33 -8.10 21.97 7.60
CA CYS A 33 -9.48 21.97 8.11
C CYS A 33 -9.87 23.34 8.69
N GLU A 34 -8.89 24.15 9.06
CA GLU A 34 -9.09 25.50 9.58
C GLU A 34 -9.53 26.47 8.48
N LYS A 35 -10.82 26.86 8.49
CA LYS A 35 -11.39 27.81 7.52
C LYS A 35 -10.64 29.15 7.45
N LYS A 36 -9.97 29.58 8.54
CA LYS A 36 -9.16 30.81 8.56
C LYS A 36 -7.95 30.75 7.63
N ASN A 37 -7.43 29.55 7.33
CA ASN A 37 -6.25 29.35 6.48
C ASN A 37 -6.64 29.27 4.99
N LEU A 38 -7.91 28.99 4.69
CA LEU A 38 -8.40 28.75 3.34
C LEU A 38 -8.93 30.03 2.68
N LEU A 39 -8.91 30.04 1.35
CA LEU A 39 -9.59 31.04 0.55
C LEU A 39 -11.12 30.83 0.60
N LEU A 40 -11.86 31.91 0.38
CA LEU A 40 -13.31 31.82 0.14
C LEU A 40 -13.56 31.06 -1.18
N PRO A 41 -14.66 30.30 -1.31
CA PRO A 41 -14.97 29.53 -2.51
C PRO A 41 -14.87 30.33 -3.81
N GLN A 42 -15.28 31.60 -3.81
CA GLN A 42 -15.21 32.50 -4.97
C GLN A 42 -13.78 32.78 -5.46
N LYS A 43 -12.79 32.69 -4.57
CA LYS A 43 -11.38 33.04 -4.84
C LYS A 43 -10.50 31.82 -5.12
N ILE A 44 -11.07 30.62 -5.17
CA ILE A 44 -10.34 29.38 -5.43
C ILE A 44 -9.93 29.35 -6.90
N ASP A 45 -8.65 29.05 -7.14
CA ASP A 45 -8.14 28.79 -8.48
C ASP A 45 -8.44 27.35 -8.90
N ILE A 46 -9.49 27.17 -9.70
CA ILE A 46 -9.88 25.88 -10.30
C ILE A 46 -9.20 25.62 -11.66
N GLY A 47 -8.41 26.57 -12.16
CA GLY A 47 -7.70 26.50 -13.44
C GLY A 47 -8.53 26.99 -14.62
N LEU A 48 -7.84 27.48 -15.66
CA LEU A 48 -8.45 28.15 -16.82
C LEU A 48 -9.48 27.30 -17.57
N GLY A 49 -9.23 26.00 -17.72
CA GLY A 49 -10.14 25.09 -18.41
C GLY A 49 -11.48 24.94 -17.70
N ALA A 50 -11.46 24.79 -16.38
CA ALA A 50 -12.67 24.71 -15.57
C ALA A 50 -13.43 26.04 -15.54
N GLU A 51 -12.71 27.16 -15.43
CA GLU A 51 -13.30 28.51 -15.51
C GLU A 51 -14.03 28.76 -16.84
N LYS A 52 -13.42 28.34 -17.96
CA LYS A 52 -14.06 28.45 -19.28
C LYS A 52 -15.31 27.58 -19.36
N ALA A 53 -15.22 26.31 -18.94
CA ALA A 53 -16.35 25.40 -18.95
C ALA A 53 -17.53 25.97 -18.15
N LEU A 54 -17.32 26.47 -16.94
CA LEU A 54 -18.39 27.04 -16.11
C LEU A 54 -19.09 28.25 -16.76
N LYS A 55 -18.35 29.08 -17.50
CA LYS A 55 -18.91 30.22 -18.25
C LYS A 55 -19.78 29.76 -19.41
N ASP A 56 -19.35 28.70 -20.11
CA ASP A 56 -20.04 28.18 -21.29
C ASP A 56 -21.35 27.44 -20.91
N THR A 57 -21.43 26.80 -19.74
CA THR A 57 -22.59 25.97 -19.33
C THR A 57 -23.80 26.75 -18.78
N LYS A 58 -23.72 28.09 -18.60
CA LYS A 58 -24.81 28.96 -18.09
C LYS A 58 -25.57 28.36 -16.87
N ILE A 59 -24.83 27.88 -15.86
CA ILE A 59 -25.40 27.35 -14.61
C ILE A 59 -25.59 28.44 -13.56
N SER A 60 -26.43 28.17 -12.55
CA SER A 60 -26.68 29.13 -11.46
C SER A 60 -25.43 29.36 -10.60
N ASP A 61 -25.32 30.57 -10.04
CA ASP A 61 -24.21 30.96 -9.16
C ASP A 61 -24.06 30.02 -7.95
N LEU A 62 -25.19 29.51 -7.42
CA LEU A 62 -25.17 28.52 -6.34
C LEU A 62 -24.43 27.24 -6.74
N LYS A 63 -24.72 26.69 -7.93
CA LYS A 63 -24.06 25.48 -8.44
C LYS A 63 -22.58 25.71 -8.74
N VAL A 64 -22.22 26.92 -9.20
CA VAL A 64 -20.81 27.31 -9.38
C VAL A 64 -20.08 27.32 -8.04
N LEU A 65 -20.69 27.87 -6.99
CA LEU A 65 -20.12 27.89 -5.64
C LEU A 65 -19.99 26.49 -5.03
N GLU A 66 -20.99 25.64 -5.21
CA GLU A 66 -20.94 24.22 -4.81
C GLU A 66 -19.79 23.51 -5.49
N PHE A 67 -19.67 23.63 -6.82
CA PHE A 67 -18.56 23.04 -7.58
C PHE A 67 -17.18 23.53 -7.11
N ARG A 68 -17.02 24.84 -6.84
CA ARG A 68 -15.78 25.39 -6.30
C ARG A 68 -15.46 24.84 -4.91
N ARG A 69 -16.47 24.64 -4.06
CA ARG A 69 -16.31 24.02 -2.74
C ARG A 69 -15.88 22.56 -2.86
N ASP A 70 -16.43 21.82 -3.81
CA ASP A 70 -16.04 20.43 -4.07
C ASP A 70 -14.61 20.34 -4.60
N CYS A 71 -14.21 21.25 -5.49
CA CYS A 71 -12.82 21.38 -5.93
C CYS A 71 -11.87 21.66 -4.76
N MET A 72 -12.25 22.56 -3.84
CA MET A 72 -11.49 22.84 -2.62
C MET A 72 -11.30 21.59 -1.78
N GLN A 73 -12.36 20.80 -1.61
CA GLN A 73 -12.33 19.57 -0.83
C GLN A 73 -11.43 18.53 -1.50
N GLY A 74 -11.50 18.41 -2.83
CA GLY A 74 -10.61 17.55 -3.61
C GLY A 74 -9.14 17.93 -3.47
N LEU A 75 -8.80 19.22 -3.65
CA LEU A 75 -7.43 19.72 -3.48
C LEU A 75 -6.94 19.52 -2.04
N THR A 76 -7.78 19.78 -1.05
CA THR A 76 -7.49 19.51 0.37
C THR A 76 -7.16 18.04 0.60
N ASN A 77 -7.97 17.12 0.04
CA ASN A 77 -7.74 15.69 0.18
C ASN A 77 -6.42 15.24 -0.50
N ILE A 78 -6.12 15.78 -1.68
CA ILE A 78 -4.85 15.52 -2.39
C ILE A 78 -3.67 15.97 -1.53
N VAL A 79 -3.69 17.21 -1.03
CA VAL A 79 -2.59 17.74 -0.22
C VAL A 79 -2.46 16.98 1.09
N ARG A 80 -3.55 16.62 1.76
CA ARG A 80 -3.52 15.79 2.97
C ARG A 80 -2.85 14.45 2.69
N LYS A 81 -3.14 13.82 1.55
CA LYS A 81 -2.50 12.57 1.16
C LYS A 81 -1.01 12.75 0.87
N LEU A 82 -0.62 13.85 0.22
CA LEU A 82 0.77 14.21 -0.01
C LEU A 82 1.52 14.46 1.31
N GLN A 83 0.90 15.15 2.28
CA GLN A 83 1.46 15.35 3.63
C GLN A 83 1.65 14.01 4.36
N GLU A 84 0.63 13.14 4.35
CA GLU A 84 0.66 11.80 4.96
C GLU A 84 1.80 10.94 4.39
N LYS A 85 1.96 10.95 3.06
CA LYS A 85 2.97 10.15 2.35
C LYS A 85 4.32 10.87 2.20
N SER A 86 4.43 12.12 2.65
CA SER A 86 5.65 12.90 2.49
C SER A 86 6.79 12.30 3.31
N PRO A 87 7.97 12.08 2.71
CA PRO A 87 9.15 11.62 3.43
C PRO A 87 9.69 12.71 4.37
N LEU A 88 9.30 13.98 4.20
CA LEU A 88 9.77 15.07 5.07
C LEU A 88 9.20 15.03 6.48
N LYS A 89 8.20 14.18 6.77
CA LYS A 89 7.75 13.96 8.15
C LYS A 89 8.87 13.35 9.01
N TYR A 90 9.77 12.58 8.39
CA TYR A 90 10.90 11.96 9.07
C TYR A 90 12.04 12.96 9.25
N ALA A 91 12.52 13.09 10.49
CA ALA A 91 13.64 13.98 10.82
C ALA A 91 14.89 13.62 10.01
N THR A 92 15.22 12.33 9.89
CA THR A 92 16.34 11.80 9.11
C THR A 92 16.35 12.35 7.68
N VAL A 93 15.21 12.30 6.97
CA VAL A 93 15.12 12.81 5.59
C VAL A 93 15.34 14.33 5.53
N ARG A 94 14.86 15.08 6.53
CA ARG A 94 15.10 16.54 6.58
C ARG A 94 16.58 16.86 6.82
N GLN A 95 17.26 16.09 7.67
CA GLN A 95 18.68 16.30 7.95
C GLN A 95 19.57 15.90 6.77
N MET A 96 19.15 14.96 5.93
CA MET A 96 19.87 14.62 4.70
C MET A 96 19.99 15.76 3.68
N ALA A 97 19.35 16.91 3.92
CA ALA A 97 19.61 18.12 3.15
C ALA A 97 21.08 18.57 3.22
N CYS A 98 21.86 18.10 4.21
CA CYS A 98 23.31 18.33 4.27
C CYS A 98 24.09 17.63 3.16
N LEU A 99 23.50 16.67 2.45
CA LEU A 99 24.10 16.01 1.29
C LEU A 99 23.92 16.80 -0.01
N ASP A 100 23.16 17.90 0.00
CA ASP A 100 23.00 18.78 -1.15
C ASP A 100 24.26 19.64 -1.34
N PRO A 101 24.98 19.52 -2.47
CA PRO A 101 26.23 20.26 -2.69
C PRO A 101 26.07 21.77 -2.55
N SER A 102 24.94 22.33 -2.97
CA SER A 102 24.69 23.77 -2.83
C SER A 102 24.52 24.20 -1.38
N ASN A 103 23.95 23.33 -0.51
CA ASN A 103 23.89 23.60 0.93
C ASN A 103 25.27 23.47 1.58
N MET A 104 26.07 22.46 1.18
CA MET A 104 27.43 22.29 1.67
C MET A 104 28.31 23.51 1.39
N PHE A 105 28.11 24.16 0.23
CA PHE A 105 28.82 25.39 -0.13
C PHE A 105 28.31 26.61 0.66
N ARG A 106 26.98 26.81 0.71
CA ARG A 106 26.36 28.04 1.23
C ARG A 106 26.28 28.11 2.75
N ASP A 107 26.04 26.98 3.40
CA ASP A 107 25.79 26.91 4.84
C ASP A 107 26.41 25.64 5.44
N PRO A 108 27.75 25.61 5.58
CA PRO A 108 28.50 24.45 6.05
C PRO A 108 28.20 24.14 7.52
N ASP A 109 28.03 25.16 8.36
CA ASP A 109 27.74 24.99 9.79
C ASP A 109 26.41 24.28 10.01
N ARG A 110 25.38 24.66 9.24
CA ARG A 110 24.13 23.93 9.25
C ARG A 110 24.30 22.49 8.76
N CYS A 111 25.08 22.26 7.70
CA CYS A 111 25.35 20.91 7.22
C CYS A 111 26.04 20.05 8.29
N LYS A 112 26.93 20.64 9.09
CA LYS A 112 27.60 20.02 10.23
C LYS A 112 26.62 19.62 11.34
N GLU A 113 25.68 20.49 11.70
CA GLU A 113 24.64 20.17 12.68
C GLU A 113 23.72 19.02 12.19
N GLN A 114 23.38 19.05 10.91
CA GLN A 114 22.52 18.06 10.29
C GLN A 114 23.18 16.68 10.23
N ILE A 115 24.45 16.58 9.82
CA ILE A 115 25.17 15.30 9.83
C ILE A 115 25.35 14.77 11.25
N LYS A 116 25.57 15.64 12.24
CA LYS A 116 25.63 15.27 13.67
C LYS A 116 24.33 14.64 14.13
N SER A 117 23.19 15.23 13.78
CA SER A 117 21.87 14.67 14.08
C SER A 117 21.64 13.30 13.40
N LEU A 118 22.13 13.11 12.17
CA LEU A 118 22.06 11.83 11.46
C LEU A 118 22.90 10.75 12.15
N VAL A 119 24.16 11.06 12.48
CA VAL A 119 25.06 10.12 13.19
C VAL A 119 24.45 9.71 14.53
N GLN A 120 23.94 10.66 15.31
CA GLN A 120 23.25 10.37 16.58
C GLN A 120 22.05 9.43 16.39
N THR A 121 21.24 9.67 15.36
CA THR A 121 20.09 8.80 15.04
C THR A 121 20.54 7.37 14.73
N PHE A 122 21.61 7.21 13.95
CA PHE A 122 22.14 5.90 13.59
C PHE A 122 22.83 5.19 14.77
N LEU A 123 23.45 5.93 15.68
CA LEU A 123 23.98 5.40 16.94
C LEU A 123 22.86 4.83 17.81
N GLN A 124 21.79 5.61 18.02
CA GLN A 124 20.62 5.19 18.81
C GLN A 124 19.94 3.95 18.21
N ALA A 125 19.88 3.86 16.88
CA ALA A 125 19.33 2.72 16.15
C ALA A 125 20.29 1.51 16.06
N LYS A 126 21.49 1.59 16.66
CA LYS A 126 22.54 0.56 16.59
C LYS A 126 22.93 0.18 15.15
N GLN A 127 22.89 1.15 14.23
CA GLN A 127 23.20 0.95 12.79
C GLN A 127 24.65 1.30 12.40
N LEU A 128 25.50 1.59 13.39
CA LEU A 128 26.94 1.85 13.23
C LEU A 128 27.76 0.76 13.92
N ALA A 129 28.41 -0.08 13.12
CA ALA A 129 29.19 -1.25 13.58
C ALA A 129 30.43 -0.91 14.42
N GLY A 130 30.81 0.37 14.56
CA GLY A 130 31.88 0.84 15.44
C GLY A 130 31.42 1.81 16.53
N GLY A 131 30.11 1.86 16.79
CA GLY A 131 29.54 2.70 17.86
C GLY A 131 29.97 4.16 17.78
N VAL A 132 30.21 4.76 18.95
CA VAL A 132 30.53 6.19 19.11
C VAL A 132 31.81 6.56 18.36
N SER A 133 32.87 5.75 18.44
CA SER A 133 34.15 6.03 17.76
C SER A 133 33.99 6.13 16.25
N ALA A 134 33.17 5.26 15.63
CA ALA A 134 32.87 5.38 14.20
C ALA A 134 32.06 6.65 13.90
N GLY A 135 31.15 7.04 14.80
CA GLY A 135 30.42 8.29 14.72
C GLY A 135 31.35 9.50 14.70
N ASP A 136 32.32 9.57 15.61
CA ASP A 136 33.27 10.68 15.69
C ASP A 136 34.11 10.80 14.41
N VAL A 137 34.58 9.68 13.85
CA VAL A 137 35.32 9.67 12.58
C VAL A 137 34.46 10.16 11.41
N ILE A 138 33.17 9.78 11.35
CA ILE A 138 32.25 10.29 10.34
C ILE A 138 32.14 11.81 10.43
N LEU A 139 31.96 12.35 11.65
CA LEU A 139 31.82 13.79 11.85
C LEU A 139 33.11 14.53 11.49
N GLN A 140 34.26 14.01 11.90
CA GLN A 140 35.56 14.59 11.58
C GLN A 140 35.82 14.62 10.07
N GLN A 141 35.56 13.52 9.36
CA GLN A 141 35.76 13.44 7.91
C GLN A 141 34.78 14.35 7.15
N PHE A 142 33.53 14.41 7.59
CA PHE A 142 32.54 15.28 6.94
C PHE A 142 32.85 16.76 7.18
N GLU A 143 33.31 17.13 8.37
CA GLU A 143 33.76 18.49 8.68
C GLU A 143 34.98 18.90 7.84
N ALA A 144 35.94 17.99 7.67
CA ALA A 144 37.08 18.21 6.79
C ALA A 144 36.65 18.45 5.34
N LEU A 145 35.72 17.64 4.81
CA LEU A 145 35.13 17.87 3.48
C LEU A 145 34.51 19.27 3.36
N LEU A 146 33.66 19.66 4.32
CA LEU A 146 32.96 20.95 4.29
C LEU A 146 33.91 22.15 4.32
N THR A 147 35.05 22.01 5.00
CA THR A 147 36.03 23.07 5.19
C THR A 147 37.02 23.17 4.04
N LEU A 148 37.49 22.03 3.55
CA LEU A 148 38.60 21.95 2.59
C LEU A 148 38.14 21.87 1.13
N GLU A 149 37.04 21.15 0.87
CA GLU A 149 36.64 20.80 -0.50
C GLU A 149 35.40 21.56 -0.97
N CYS A 150 34.39 21.72 -0.11
CA CYS A 150 33.09 22.29 -0.48
C CYS A 150 33.11 23.80 -0.80
N ARG A 151 34.28 24.45 -0.79
CA ARG A 151 34.47 25.83 -1.30
C ARG A 151 34.69 25.87 -2.81
N ASN A 152 34.81 24.71 -3.46
CA ASN A 152 34.86 24.62 -4.90
C ASN A 152 33.51 25.03 -5.54
N GLU A 153 33.54 25.84 -6.59
CA GLU A 153 32.35 26.33 -7.30
C GLU A 153 31.48 25.20 -7.86
N GLU A 154 32.04 24.02 -8.14
CA GLU A 154 31.29 22.84 -8.58
C GLU A 154 30.17 22.44 -7.61
N PHE A 155 30.34 22.71 -6.31
CA PHE A 155 29.30 22.45 -5.31
C PHE A 155 28.14 23.45 -5.44
N LEU A 156 28.44 24.72 -5.71
CA LEU A 156 27.42 25.75 -5.92
C LEU A 156 26.68 25.58 -7.24
N SER A 157 27.40 25.20 -8.31
CA SER A 157 26.86 25.03 -9.66
C SER A 157 26.30 23.63 -9.91
N PHE A 158 26.26 22.75 -8.90
CA PHE A 158 25.77 21.38 -9.04
C PHE A 158 24.32 21.35 -9.55
N GLN A 159 24.09 20.62 -10.65
CA GLN A 159 22.77 20.42 -11.22
C GLN A 159 22.34 18.95 -11.12
N PRO A 160 21.37 18.60 -10.26
CA PRO A 160 20.95 17.22 -10.02
C PRO A 160 20.31 16.53 -11.24
N MET A 161 19.93 17.31 -12.27
CA MET A 161 19.41 16.78 -13.54
C MET A 161 20.48 16.47 -14.57
N VAL A 162 21.68 17.00 -14.39
CA VAL A 162 22.81 16.78 -15.31
C VAL A 162 23.74 15.71 -14.76
N LYS A 163 24.06 15.77 -13.46
CA LYS A 163 24.96 14.83 -12.80
C LYS A 163 24.27 14.22 -11.58
N ARG A 164 24.34 12.89 -11.46
CA ARG A 164 23.79 12.19 -10.29
C ARG A 164 24.56 12.58 -9.03
N LEU A 165 23.84 12.75 -7.92
CA LEU A 165 24.41 13.18 -6.64
C LEU A 165 25.42 12.17 -6.08
N ASP A 166 25.12 10.88 -6.16
CA ASP A 166 26.00 9.81 -5.68
C ASP A 166 27.32 9.78 -6.47
N THR A 167 27.27 9.91 -7.79
CA THR A 167 28.47 10.01 -8.64
C THR A 167 29.28 11.26 -8.31
N PHE A 168 28.62 12.40 -8.10
CA PHE A 168 29.29 13.64 -7.71
C PHE A 168 30.02 13.49 -6.37
N LEU A 169 29.29 13.09 -5.32
CA LEU A 169 29.84 12.95 -3.98
C LEU A 169 30.92 11.86 -3.90
N CYS A 170 30.80 10.77 -4.66
CA CYS A 170 31.81 9.72 -4.74
C CYS A 170 33.18 10.28 -5.18
N GLY A 171 33.20 11.22 -6.13
CA GLY A 171 34.43 11.84 -6.62
C GLY A 171 35.22 12.58 -5.54
N TRP A 172 34.52 13.17 -4.56
CA TRP A 172 35.12 13.94 -3.46
C TRP A 172 35.37 13.08 -2.21
N LEU A 173 34.48 12.14 -1.91
CA LEU A 173 34.49 11.40 -0.64
C LEU A 173 35.25 10.08 -0.70
N SER A 174 35.19 9.34 -1.81
CA SER A 174 35.58 7.90 -1.81
C SER A 174 37.04 7.64 -1.46
N ARG A 175 37.95 8.55 -1.82
CA ARG A 175 39.40 8.42 -1.56
C ARG A 175 39.83 9.09 -0.26
N ALA A 176 39.49 10.36 -0.08
CA ALA A 176 39.96 11.17 1.06
C ALA A 176 39.16 10.93 2.34
N TYR A 177 37.89 10.54 2.23
CA TYR A 177 36.94 10.45 3.34
C TYR A 177 36.12 9.14 3.33
N PRO A 178 36.78 7.98 3.35
CA PRO A 178 36.13 6.69 3.10
C PRO A 178 35.07 6.29 4.14
N VAL A 179 35.22 6.74 5.39
CA VAL A 179 34.26 6.42 6.48
C VAL A 179 33.01 7.29 6.35
N ALA A 180 33.17 8.59 6.07
CA ALA A 180 32.05 9.47 5.74
C ALA A 180 31.36 9.02 4.45
N TRP A 181 32.10 8.55 3.44
CA TRP A 181 31.53 8.01 2.22
C TRP A 181 30.63 6.80 2.51
N ALA A 182 31.13 5.81 3.25
CA ALA A 182 30.35 4.62 3.62
C ALA A 182 29.06 5.00 4.37
N PHE A 183 29.12 6.03 5.22
CA PHE A 183 27.93 6.56 5.87
C PHE A 183 26.96 7.24 4.88
N CYS A 184 27.47 8.08 3.97
CA CYS A 184 26.67 8.71 2.93
C CYS A 184 25.99 7.68 2.02
N GLN A 185 26.67 6.58 1.67
CA GLN A 185 26.08 5.49 0.90
C GLN A 185 24.85 4.89 1.61
N LYS A 186 24.96 4.62 2.92
CA LYS A 186 23.80 4.14 3.71
C LYS A 186 22.64 5.13 3.66
N LEU A 187 22.93 6.42 3.79
CA LEU A 187 21.91 7.47 3.72
C LEU A 187 21.23 7.50 2.34
N LEU A 188 22.01 7.49 1.26
CA LEU A 188 21.52 7.53 -0.13
C LEU A 188 20.71 6.28 -0.52
N LEU A 189 20.88 5.17 0.20
CA LEU A 189 20.11 3.94 0.03
C LEU A 189 18.80 3.91 0.82
N LEU A 190 18.58 4.84 1.76
CA LEU A 190 17.31 4.90 2.48
C LEU A 190 16.17 5.23 1.51
N SER A 191 15.03 4.54 1.67
CA SER A 191 13.86 4.84 0.86
C SER A 191 13.30 6.23 1.20
N HIS A 192 13.49 7.19 0.30
CA HIS A 192 12.97 8.56 0.45
C HIS A 192 11.57 8.74 -0.14
N GLY A 193 10.79 7.66 -0.29
CA GLY A 193 9.43 7.66 -0.80
C GLY A 193 9.25 6.89 -2.11
N GLN A 194 8.09 7.08 -2.76
CA GLN A 194 7.65 6.29 -3.91
C GLN A 194 8.50 6.46 -5.18
N ALA A 195 9.46 7.39 -5.23
CA ALA A 195 10.24 7.66 -6.45
C ALA A 195 11.09 6.45 -6.92
N SER A 196 11.57 5.61 -6.01
CA SER A 196 12.29 4.39 -6.38
C SER A 196 11.34 3.29 -6.87
N VAL A 197 10.14 3.21 -6.31
CA VAL A 197 9.08 2.30 -6.75
C VAL A 197 8.51 2.73 -8.11
N GLU A 198 8.25 4.03 -8.30
CA GLU A 198 7.79 4.65 -9.56
C GLU A 198 8.83 4.51 -10.68
N ARG A 199 10.12 4.69 -10.37
CA ARG A 199 11.20 4.35 -11.32
C ARG A 199 11.20 2.86 -11.62
N GLY A 200 11.04 2.01 -10.61
CA GLY A 200 10.85 0.57 -10.80
C GLY A 200 9.72 0.27 -11.78
N PHE A 201 8.56 0.89 -11.63
CA PHE A 201 7.43 0.73 -12.57
C PHE A 201 7.74 1.24 -13.98
N SER A 202 8.39 2.40 -14.12
CA SER A 202 8.76 2.91 -15.45
C SER A 202 9.75 1.99 -16.17
N VAL A 203 10.72 1.43 -15.44
CA VAL A 203 11.67 0.49 -16.03
C VAL A 203 11.02 -0.87 -16.26
N ASN A 204 10.11 -1.30 -15.38
CA ASN A 204 9.33 -2.51 -15.58
C ASN A 204 8.45 -2.40 -16.84
N LYS A 205 7.91 -1.21 -17.14
CA LYS A 205 7.12 -0.96 -18.35
C LYS A 205 7.91 -1.22 -19.64
N GLU A 206 9.23 -1.08 -19.62
CA GLU A 206 10.09 -1.40 -20.78
C GLU A 206 10.21 -2.91 -21.03
N VAL A 207 9.97 -3.74 -20.00
CA VAL A 207 10.05 -5.21 -20.08
C VAL A 207 8.70 -5.90 -19.90
N GLU A 208 7.63 -5.12 -19.69
CA GLU A 208 6.28 -5.61 -19.47
C GLU A 208 5.65 -6.06 -20.80
N THR A 209 5.07 -7.25 -20.79
CA THR A 209 4.29 -7.80 -21.90
C THR A 209 3.01 -8.45 -21.36
N ASP A 210 2.03 -8.65 -22.24
CA ASP A 210 0.75 -9.22 -21.84
C ASP A 210 0.90 -10.63 -21.26
N ASN A 211 0.15 -10.92 -20.19
CA ASN A 211 0.08 -12.24 -19.54
C ASN A 211 1.38 -12.74 -18.89
N MET A 212 2.30 -11.85 -18.52
CA MET A 212 3.46 -12.23 -17.71
C MET A 212 3.09 -12.58 -16.28
N GLN A 213 3.66 -13.67 -15.77
CA GLN A 213 3.64 -13.98 -14.33
C GLN A 213 4.70 -13.15 -13.61
N GLU A 214 4.52 -12.93 -12.30
CA GLU A 214 5.47 -12.18 -11.45
C GLU A 214 6.89 -12.74 -11.57
N GLU A 215 7.05 -14.07 -11.51
CA GLU A 215 8.34 -14.75 -11.64
C GLU A 215 9.05 -14.43 -12.97
N THR A 216 8.27 -14.34 -14.06
CA THR A 216 8.80 -14.00 -15.39
C THR A 216 9.26 -12.53 -15.43
N MET A 217 8.50 -11.62 -14.82
CA MET A 217 8.85 -10.20 -14.74
C MET A 217 10.14 -10.00 -13.93
N VAL A 218 10.27 -10.68 -12.78
CA VAL A 218 11.50 -10.65 -11.97
C VAL A 218 12.69 -11.20 -12.77
N ALA A 219 12.53 -12.34 -13.45
CA ALA A 219 13.60 -12.93 -14.25
C ALA A 219 14.04 -12.01 -15.41
N HIS A 220 13.10 -11.41 -16.14
CA HIS A 220 13.41 -10.44 -17.20
C HIS A 220 14.15 -9.23 -16.64
N ARG A 221 13.71 -8.71 -15.49
CA ARG A 221 14.34 -7.55 -14.86
C ARG A 221 15.79 -7.83 -14.49
N LEU A 222 16.06 -8.99 -13.90
CA LEU A 222 17.42 -9.43 -13.56
C LEU A 222 18.33 -9.52 -14.79
N VAL A 223 17.82 -10.05 -15.90
CA VAL A 223 18.58 -10.11 -17.16
C VAL A 223 18.90 -8.71 -17.67
N CYS A 224 17.90 -7.82 -17.75
CA CYS A 224 18.09 -6.45 -18.21
C CYS A 224 19.07 -5.65 -17.34
N ASP A 225 18.99 -5.81 -16.00
CA ASP A 225 19.91 -5.15 -15.07
C ASP A 225 21.34 -5.69 -15.20
N TYR A 226 21.51 -7.01 -15.40
CA TYR A 226 22.82 -7.61 -15.60
C TYR A 226 23.47 -7.19 -16.93
N VAL A 227 22.67 -7.07 -17.99
CA VAL A 227 23.11 -6.53 -19.30
C VAL A 227 23.53 -5.06 -19.18
N HIS A 228 22.74 -4.26 -18.47
CA HIS A 228 23.06 -2.84 -18.23
C HIS A 228 24.35 -2.68 -17.43
N LEU A 229 24.54 -3.50 -16.39
CA LEU A 229 25.75 -3.49 -15.56
C LEU A 229 27.02 -3.69 -16.40
N HIS A 230 26.97 -4.53 -17.43
CA HIS A 230 28.10 -4.80 -18.32
C HIS A 230 28.19 -3.84 -19.51
N GLY A 231 27.26 -2.88 -19.64
CA GLY A 231 27.28 -1.87 -20.69
C GLY A 231 26.86 -2.40 -22.07
N GLY A 232 25.98 -3.40 -22.09
CA GLY A 232 25.35 -3.94 -23.30
C GLY A 232 25.51 -5.46 -23.47
N VAL A 233 24.66 -6.04 -24.32
CA VAL A 233 24.55 -7.50 -24.51
C VAL A 233 25.85 -8.16 -24.98
N THR A 234 26.67 -7.44 -25.74
CA THR A 234 27.94 -7.93 -26.28
C THR A 234 29.09 -7.95 -25.26
N LYS A 235 28.91 -7.27 -24.12
CA LYS A 235 29.92 -7.15 -23.07
C LYS A 235 29.65 -8.06 -21.87
N VAL A 236 28.53 -8.78 -21.89
CA VAL A 236 28.19 -9.72 -20.83
C VAL A 236 29.13 -10.94 -20.89
N PRO A 237 29.86 -11.27 -19.83
CA PRO A 237 30.79 -12.38 -19.84
C PRO A 237 30.05 -13.72 -19.90
N LEU A 238 30.47 -14.59 -20.82
CA LEU A 238 29.98 -15.96 -20.92
C LEU A 238 30.73 -16.87 -19.96
N THR A 239 30.33 -16.86 -18.69
CA THR A 239 30.95 -17.71 -17.66
C THR A 239 30.54 -19.17 -17.83
N LYS A 240 31.36 -20.10 -17.28
CA LYS A 240 31.05 -21.53 -17.33
C LYS A 240 29.73 -21.86 -16.62
N GLU A 241 29.46 -21.17 -15.52
CA GLU A 241 28.23 -21.30 -14.74
C GLU A 241 27.01 -20.89 -15.56
N LEU A 242 27.13 -19.80 -16.34
CA LEU A 242 26.06 -19.36 -17.24
C LEU A 242 25.80 -20.39 -18.33
N LEU A 243 26.84 -20.93 -18.97
CA LEU A 243 26.72 -21.96 -20.00
C LEU A 243 26.07 -23.25 -19.47
N VAL A 244 26.50 -23.72 -18.29
CA VAL A 244 25.89 -24.88 -17.61
C VAL A 244 24.43 -24.62 -17.27
N SER A 245 24.13 -23.41 -16.76
CA SER A 245 22.76 -23.02 -16.45
C SER A 245 21.86 -23.01 -17.69
N VAL A 246 22.34 -22.46 -18.82
CA VAL A 246 21.59 -22.45 -20.09
C VAL A 246 21.38 -23.87 -20.61
N GLY A 247 22.39 -24.74 -20.54
CA GLY A 247 22.26 -26.16 -20.91
C GLY A 247 21.17 -26.90 -20.12
N ALA A 248 21.01 -26.56 -18.84
CA ALA A 248 19.98 -27.14 -17.97
C ALA A 248 18.58 -26.49 -18.11
N ALA A 249 18.45 -25.36 -18.84
CA ALA A 249 17.23 -24.56 -18.87
C ALA A 249 16.00 -25.35 -19.33
N ARG A 250 16.13 -26.16 -20.39
CA ARG A 250 15.02 -26.99 -20.90
C ARG A 250 14.53 -28.01 -19.87
N SER A 251 15.46 -28.64 -19.15
CA SER A 251 15.12 -29.62 -18.11
C SER A 251 14.38 -28.94 -16.95
N ARG A 252 14.90 -27.80 -16.47
CA ARG A 252 14.24 -27.00 -15.42
C ARG A 252 12.85 -26.56 -15.83
N TYR A 253 12.66 -26.12 -17.07
CA TYR A 253 11.35 -25.72 -17.57
C TYR A 253 10.35 -26.88 -17.59
N ARG A 254 10.78 -28.09 -18.00
CA ARG A 254 9.92 -29.27 -17.95
C ARG A 254 9.50 -29.62 -16.53
N ILE A 255 10.44 -29.61 -15.59
CA ILE A 255 10.16 -29.85 -14.15
C ILE A 255 9.16 -28.81 -13.64
N PHE A 256 9.33 -27.53 -13.98
CA PHE A 256 8.40 -26.47 -13.61
C PHE A 256 6.98 -26.72 -14.17
N LEU A 257 6.85 -27.13 -15.43
CA LEU A 257 5.55 -27.45 -16.03
C LEU A 257 4.85 -28.64 -15.33
N ASP A 258 5.60 -29.65 -14.93
CA ASP A 258 5.06 -30.80 -14.21
C ASP A 258 4.61 -30.40 -12.79
N GLN A 259 5.39 -29.56 -12.10
CA GLN A 259 5.02 -28.98 -10.82
C GLN A 259 3.77 -28.09 -10.92
N GLN A 260 3.66 -27.26 -11.96
CA GLN A 260 2.48 -26.43 -12.22
C GLN A 260 1.22 -27.28 -12.45
N ARG A 261 1.33 -28.38 -13.21
CA ARG A 261 0.22 -29.32 -13.42
C ARG A 261 -0.21 -29.97 -12.10
N ALA A 262 0.73 -30.50 -11.33
CA ALA A 262 0.46 -31.13 -10.04
C ALA A 262 -0.17 -30.14 -9.04
N ARG A 263 0.29 -28.88 -9.00
CA ARG A 263 -0.30 -27.82 -8.18
C ARG A 263 -1.75 -27.55 -8.55
N LYS A 264 -2.04 -27.35 -9.84
CA LYS A 264 -3.42 -27.11 -10.32
C LYS A 264 -4.36 -28.27 -10.00
N GLU A 265 -3.90 -29.51 -10.15
CA GLU A 265 -4.68 -30.69 -9.78
C GLU A 265 -4.95 -30.77 -8.28
N SER A 266 -3.94 -30.48 -7.46
CA SER A 266 -4.06 -30.42 -6.00
C SER A 266 -5.01 -29.31 -5.53
N GLU A 267 -4.89 -28.11 -6.10
CA GLU A 267 -5.76 -26.97 -5.83
C GLU A 267 -7.21 -27.29 -6.23
N ALA A 268 -7.43 -27.86 -7.41
CA ALA A 268 -8.76 -28.27 -7.86
C ALA A 268 -9.39 -29.32 -6.93
N ARG A 269 -8.61 -30.31 -6.47
CA ARG A 269 -9.06 -31.30 -5.49
C ARG A 269 -9.41 -30.67 -4.15
N THR A 270 -8.56 -29.76 -3.67
CA THR A 270 -8.74 -29.04 -2.40
C THR A 270 -9.98 -28.16 -2.45
N GLN A 271 -10.19 -27.45 -3.56
CA GLN A 271 -11.37 -26.61 -3.76
C GLN A 271 -12.67 -27.44 -3.81
N LYS A 272 -12.66 -28.58 -4.52
CA LYS A 272 -13.80 -29.51 -4.54
C LYS A 272 -14.14 -30.03 -3.14
N ARG A 273 -13.11 -30.39 -2.36
CA ARG A 273 -13.29 -30.84 -0.98
C ARG A 273 -13.84 -29.73 -0.08
N LYS A 274 -13.32 -28.51 -0.20
CA LYS A 274 -13.80 -27.33 0.55
C LYS A 274 -15.28 -27.04 0.27
N LEU A 275 -15.69 -27.05 -1.00
CA LEU A 275 -17.09 -26.87 -1.39
C LEU A 275 -18.00 -27.97 -0.80
N ALA A 276 -17.53 -29.22 -0.77
CA ALA A 276 -18.27 -30.32 -0.16
C ALA A 276 -18.36 -30.19 1.37
N GLU A 277 -17.31 -29.71 2.03
CA GLU A 277 -17.29 -29.40 3.48
C GLU A 277 -18.24 -28.24 3.83
N GLU A 278 -18.27 -27.18 3.02
CA GLU A 278 -19.19 -26.05 3.16
C GLU A 278 -20.65 -26.51 2.98
N TYR A 279 -20.93 -27.29 1.92
CA TYR A 279 -22.26 -27.85 1.70
C TYR A 279 -22.74 -28.73 2.87
N LEU A 280 -21.85 -29.58 3.40
CA LEU A 280 -22.16 -30.41 4.56
C LEU A 280 -22.44 -29.58 5.82
N THR A 281 -21.74 -28.46 5.98
CA THR A 281 -21.94 -27.51 7.08
C THR A 281 -23.30 -26.82 6.96
N ASP A 282 -23.68 -26.41 5.75
CA ASP A 282 -24.98 -25.83 5.47
C ASP A 282 -26.13 -26.81 5.74
N LEU A 283 -25.97 -28.08 5.34
CA LEU A 283 -26.93 -29.14 5.67
C LEU A 283 -27.06 -29.35 7.18
N LYS A 284 -25.95 -29.36 7.93
CA LYS A 284 -26.00 -29.46 9.41
C LYS A 284 -26.72 -28.27 10.04
N ARG A 285 -26.49 -27.05 9.55
CA ARG A 285 -27.23 -25.86 10.02
C ARG A 285 -28.72 -25.99 9.70
N LYS A 286 -29.08 -26.41 8.48
CA LYS A 286 -30.46 -26.68 8.08
C LYS A 286 -31.12 -27.70 8.99
N LYS A 287 -30.43 -28.80 9.32
CA LYS A 287 -30.90 -29.81 10.28
C LYS A 287 -31.27 -29.16 11.62
N THR A 288 -30.37 -28.38 12.21
CA THR A 288 -30.62 -27.71 13.49
C THR A 288 -31.84 -26.79 13.42
N THR A 289 -31.94 -25.95 12.39
CA THR A 289 -33.09 -25.04 12.22
C THR A 289 -34.41 -25.80 12.05
N VAL A 290 -34.44 -26.84 11.22
CA VAL A 290 -35.67 -27.64 11.00
C VAL A 290 -36.08 -28.36 12.30
N GLN A 291 -35.11 -28.84 13.07
CA GLN A 291 -35.34 -29.47 14.37
C GLN A 291 -35.91 -28.46 15.39
N GLU A 292 -35.32 -27.28 15.51
CA GLU A 292 -35.82 -26.19 16.37
C GLU A 292 -37.25 -25.80 16.00
N VAL A 293 -37.51 -25.53 14.71
CA VAL A 293 -38.86 -25.18 14.22
C VAL A 293 -39.87 -26.29 14.53
N SER A 294 -39.52 -27.57 14.29
CA SER A 294 -40.40 -28.70 14.60
C SER A 294 -40.75 -28.77 16.09
N THR A 295 -39.76 -28.58 16.97
CA THR A 295 -39.98 -28.60 18.42
C THR A 295 -40.80 -27.41 18.91
N CYS A 296 -40.59 -26.20 18.35
CA CYS A 296 -41.42 -25.03 18.67
C CYS A 296 -42.87 -25.24 18.23
N LEU A 297 -43.11 -25.70 17.00
CA LEU A 297 -44.45 -25.98 16.49
C LEU A 297 -45.18 -27.05 17.32
N ALA A 298 -44.47 -28.07 17.80
CA ALA A 298 -45.04 -29.08 18.69
C ALA A 298 -45.45 -28.47 20.04
N ARG A 299 -44.56 -27.69 20.67
CA ARG A 299 -44.83 -27.01 21.95
C ARG A 299 -46.01 -26.03 21.85
N GLU A 300 -46.04 -25.21 20.80
CA GLU A 300 -47.15 -24.28 20.57
C GLU A 300 -48.48 -25.03 20.33
N ALA A 301 -48.43 -26.16 19.63
CA ALA A 301 -49.61 -26.99 19.45
C ALA A 301 -50.13 -27.57 20.77
N ASP A 302 -49.23 -28.01 21.65
CA ASP A 302 -49.57 -28.55 22.97
C ASP A 302 -50.14 -27.45 23.88
N MET A 303 -49.53 -26.27 23.92
CA MET A 303 -50.06 -25.11 24.65
C MET A 303 -51.47 -24.71 24.18
N LEU A 304 -51.72 -24.70 22.87
CA LEU A 304 -53.05 -24.39 22.32
C LEU A 304 -54.07 -25.48 22.63
N ALA A 305 -53.64 -26.74 22.76
CA ALA A 305 -54.51 -27.84 23.18
C ALA A 305 -54.87 -27.71 24.66
N GLU A 306 -53.89 -27.44 25.53
CA GLU A 306 -54.11 -27.19 26.97
C GLU A 306 -55.01 -25.95 27.19
N GLU A 307 -54.80 -24.85 26.47
CA GLU A 307 -55.65 -23.66 26.56
C GLU A 307 -57.10 -23.96 26.14
N ALA A 308 -57.30 -24.87 25.18
CA ALA A 308 -58.62 -25.26 24.72
C ALA A 308 -59.43 -26.00 25.81
N GLU A 309 -58.77 -26.78 26.68
CA GLU A 309 -59.43 -27.52 27.78
C GLU A 309 -60.16 -26.58 28.77
N GLY A 310 -59.68 -25.33 28.91
CA GLY A 310 -60.28 -24.30 29.77
C GLY A 310 -61.34 -23.42 29.09
N LYS A 311 -61.75 -23.70 27.84
CA LYS A 311 -62.72 -22.89 27.07
C LYS A 311 -63.89 -23.75 26.59
N SER A 312 -65.00 -23.13 26.21
CA SER A 312 -66.22 -23.82 25.77
C SER A 312 -66.73 -23.27 24.43
N GLY A 313 -67.47 -24.09 23.68
CA GLY A 313 -68.15 -23.68 22.45
C GLY A 313 -67.20 -23.33 21.30
N SER A 314 -67.49 -22.26 20.55
CA SER A 314 -66.76 -21.88 19.33
C SER A 314 -65.28 -21.57 19.57
N LYS A 315 -64.92 -21.04 20.74
CA LYS A 315 -63.54 -20.66 21.08
C LYS A 315 -62.64 -21.88 21.33
N MET A 316 -63.19 -22.95 21.94
CA MET A 316 -62.51 -24.25 22.08
C MET A 316 -62.24 -24.87 20.70
N ALA A 317 -63.25 -24.90 19.83
CA ALA A 317 -63.11 -25.47 18.49
C ALA A 317 -62.05 -24.73 17.63
N GLN A 318 -61.96 -23.40 17.77
CA GLN A 318 -60.93 -22.60 17.10
C GLN A 318 -59.50 -22.90 17.58
N LEU A 319 -59.30 -23.04 18.91
CA LEU A 319 -58.00 -23.36 19.49
C LEU A 319 -57.54 -24.77 19.08
N LEU A 320 -58.43 -25.76 19.13
CA LEU A 320 -58.15 -27.12 18.67
C LEU A 320 -57.84 -27.19 17.16
N SER A 321 -58.53 -26.41 16.33
CA SER A 321 -58.25 -26.33 14.90
C SER A 321 -56.84 -25.78 14.63
N LYS A 322 -56.43 -24.72 15.33
CA LYS A 322 -55.07 -24.16 15.26
C LYS A 322 -54.02 -25.14 15.77
N SER A 323 -54.25 -25.78 16.92
CA SER A 323 -53.37 -26.82 17.45
C SER A 323 -53.15 -27.95 16.44
N ASN A 324 -54.22 -28.48 15.85
CA ASN A 324 -54.13 -29.52 14.84
C ASN A 324 -53.41 -29.07 13.55
N ALA A 325 -53.53 -27.81 13.16
CA ALA A 325 -52.77 -27.24 12.04
C ALA A 325 -51.26 -27.21 12.36
N LEU A 326 -50.87 -26.75 13.56
CA LEU A 326 -49.48 -26.76 14.01
C LEU A 326 -48.90 -28.17 14.15
N ARG A 327 -49.70 -29.15 14.63
CA ARG A 327 -49.29 -30.57 14.68
C ARG A 327 -49.01 -31.13 13.28
N ARG A 328 -49.82 -30.80 12.28
CA ARG A 328 -49.57 -31.19 10.88
C ARG A 328 -48.28 -30.56 10.36
N ALA A 329 -48.09 -29.26 10.57
CA ALA A 329 -46.86 -28.56 10.17
C ALA A 329 -45.60 -29.13 10.86
N SER A 330 -45.68 -29.47 12.15
CA SER A 330 -44.58 -30.11 12.87
C SER A 330 -44.24 -31.51 12.29
N LYS A 331 -45.27 -32.30 11.95
CA LYS A 331 -45.10 -33.61 11.30
C LYS A 331 -44.43 -33.49 9.92
N GLU A 332 -44.78 -32.47 9.14
CA GLU A 332 -44.12 -32.16 7.86
C GLU A 332 -42.64 -31.79 8.08
N LYS A 333 -42.34 -30.98 9.10
CA LYS A 333 -40.95 -30.62 9.44
C LYS A 333 -40.13 -31.82 9.93
N LEU A 334 -40.72 -32.76 10.66
CA LEU A 334 -40.07 -34.02 11.02
C LEU A 334 -39.75 -34.90 9.80
N ALA A 335 -40.62 -34.92 8.80
CA ALA A 335 -40.35 -35.63 7.55
C ALA A 335 -39.22 -34.95 6.74
N GLU A 336 -39.18 -33.61 6.72
CA GLU A 336 -38.05 -32.86 6.15
C GLU A 336 -36.73 -33.14 6.91
N LEU A 337 -36.78 -33.19 8.24
CA LEU A 337 -35.61 -33.47 9.07
C LEU A 337 -34.96 -34.82 8.72
N LYS A 338 -35.76 -35.88 8.58
CA LYS A 338 -35.26 -37.21 8.19
C LYS A 338 -34.54 -37.18 6.84
N LYS A 339 -35.11 -36.47 5.85
CA LYS A 339 -34.46 -36.32 4.53
C LYS A 339 -33.12 -35.60 4.62
N VAL A 340 -33.05 -34.53 5.43
CA VAL A 340 -31.80 -33.79 5.64
C VAL A 340 -30.76 -34.66 6.37
N GLU A 341 -31.17 -35.49 7.34
CA GLU A 341 -30.27 -36.41 8.05
C GLU A 341 -29.70 -37.51 7.15
N GLU A 342 -30.53 -38.08 6.28
CA GLU A 342 -30.08 -39.04 5.26
C GLU A 342 -29.08 -38.38 4.31
N GLU A 343 -29.37 -37.16 3.84
CA GLU A 343 -28.47 -36.42 2.95
C GLU A 343 -27.13 -36.09 3.59
N ILE A 344 -27.12 -35.65 4.87
CA ILE A 344 -25.89 -35.43 5.65
C ILE A 344 -25.05 -36.71 5.73
N THR A 345 -25.72 -37.85 5.92
CA THR A 345 -25.04 -39.15 6.05
C THR A 345 -24.38 -39.55 4.74
N VAL A 346 -25.11 -39.46 3.62
CA VAL A 346 -24.59 -39.74 2.28
C VAL A 346 -23.42 -38.82 1.94
N LYS A 347 -23.60 -37.50 2.09
CA LYS A 347 -22.55 -36.52 1.78
C LYS A 347 -21.33 -36.63 2.71
N GLY A 348 -21.52 -36.99 3.97
CA GLY A 348 -20.43 -37.27 4.90
C GLY A 348 -19.62 -38.53 4.56
N VAL A 349 -20.21 -39.52 3.90
CA VAL A 349 -19.48 -40.69 3.38
C VAL A 349 -18.75 -40.35 2.09
N GLU A 350 -19.38 -39.61 1.17
CA GLU A 350 -18.73 -39.14 -0.06
C GLU A 350 -17.48 -38.30 0.25
N LEU A 351 -17.60 -37.35 1.19
CA LEU A 351 -16.50 -36.48 1.58
C LEU A 351 -15.30 -37.25 2.17
N ARG A 352 -15.54 -38.34 2.90
CA ARG A 352 -14.46 -39.19 3.46
C ARG A 352 -13.70 -39.97 2.40
N LYS A 353 -14.27 -40.14 1.20
CA LYS A 353 -13.66 -40.85 0.07
C LYS A 353 -12.93 -39.92 -0.91
N MET A 354 -13.10 -38.59 -0.76
CA MET A 354 -12.44 -37.55 -1.57
C MET A 354 -11.05 -37.21 -1.03
#